data_AF-A0A2K9ER73-F1
#
_entry.id   AF-A0A2K9ER73-F1
#
_cell.length_a   1.000
_cell.length_b   1.000
_cell.length_c   1.000
_cell.angle_alpha   90.00
_cell.angle_beta   90.00
_cell.angle_gamma   90.00
#
_symmetry.space_group_name_H-M   'P 1'
#
loop_
_entity.id
_entity.type
_entity.pdbx_description
1 polymer ?
#
loop_
_entity_poly.entity_id
_entity_poly.type
_entity_poly.pdbx_seq_one_letter_code
_entity_poly.pdbx_strand_id
1 'polypeptide(L)'
;MSASVTAPRRGVLAVAGAVAAVLALGGLTACGSEEPKTEKAGSAAQGGGSGKDSEKEEAPEGQGGALAPGDTAAYDDLKATVSEASPYAIDEMVEVPAGHKPFEVTVTLENVGDAKFDPTMTLLMARAGEEGNEAEEIFDGQVGGGFTGTVLPGKKATQKFAFFVPDGAKNLDVEVVVGDFEKEPATWSLPL
;
A
#
# COMPACT_ATOMS: atom_id res chain seq x y z
N MET A 1 -36.85 -57.37 -25.72
CA MET A 1 -38.02 -57.73 -24.88
C MET A 1 -37.46 -58.22 -23.56
N SER A 2 -37.37 -57.34 -22.56
CA SER A 2 -36.75 -57.64 -21.27
C SER A 2 -37.80 -58.08 -20.27
N ALA A 3 -37.52 -59.19 -19.58
CA ALA A 3 -38.36 -59.77 -18.55
C ALA A 3 -38.21 -59.01 -17.23
N SER A 4 -39.35 -58.88 -16.54
CA SER A 4 -39.52 -58.30 -15.22
C SER A 4 -38.83 -59.11 -14.12
N VAL A 5 -38.18 -58.44 -13.17
CA VAL A 5 -37.85 -58.99 -11.86
C VAL A 5 -38.69 -58.28 -10.81
N THR A 6 -39.49 -59.08 -10.10
CA THR A 6 -40.21 -58.72 -8.88
C THR A 6 -39.26 -58.76 -7.68
N ALA A 7 -39.34 -57.76 -6.79
CA ALA A 7 -38.85 -57.90 -5.42
C ALA A 7 -39.81 -57.19 -4.42
N PRO A 8 -39.95 -57.72 -3.19
CA PRO A 8 -41.05 -57.38 -2.29
C PRO A 8 -40.73 -56.31 -1.24
N ARG A 9 -41.82 -55.75 -0.71
CA ARG A 9 -42.00 -54.74 0.33
C ARG A 9 -41.18 -54.97 1.60
N ARG A 10 -40.70 -53.89 2.23
CA ARG A 10 -40.55 -53.75 3.68
C ARG A 10 -40.49 -52.27 4.12
N GLY A 11 -41.29 -51.94 5.14
CA GLY A 11 -41.02 -50.89 6.13
C GLY A 11 -41.48 -49.48 5.79
N VAL A 12 -42.71 -49.12 6.18
CA VAL A 12 -43.07 -47.73 6.49
C VAL A 12 -42.49 -47.40 7.85
N LEU A 13 -41.59 -46.43 7.91
CA LEU A 13 -41.22 -45.72 9.14
C LEU A 13 -41.06 -44.25 8.76
N ALA A 14 -42.12 -43.49 9.02
CA ALA A 14 -42.07 -42.05 9.06
C ALA A 14 -41.27 -41.66 10.32
N VAL A 15 -40.18 -40.93 10.14
CA VAL A 15 -39.57 -40.14 11.22
C VAL A 15 -39.30 -38.75 10.66
N ALA A 16 -40.03 -37.82 11.25
CA ALA A 16 -39.84 -36.38 11.39
C ALA A 16 -38.69 -35.74 10.58
N GLY A 17 -39.09 -34.78 9.74
CA GLY A 17 -38.19 -33.83 9.12
C GLY A 17 -37.43 -32.98 10.14
N ALA A 18 -36.14 -32.83 9.86
CA ALA A 18 -35.41 -31.62 10.18
C ALA A 18 -34.82 -31.16 8.84
N VAL A 19 -35.49 -30.21 8.18
CA VAL A 19 -34.84 -29.42 7.13
C VAL A 19 -33.86 -28.51 7.86
N ALA A 20 -32.64 -28.99 8.03
CA ALA A 20 -31.53 -28.09 8.32
C ALA A 20 -31.37 -27.21 7.08
N ALA A 21 -31.89 -26.00 7.16
CA ALA A 21 -31.52 -24.95 6.24
C ALA A 21 -30.00 -24.78 6.36
N VAL A 22 -29.27 -25.34 5.40
CA VAL A 22 -27.89 -24.94 5.16
C VAL A 22 -28.00 -23.48 4.74
N LEU A 23 -27.81 -22.60 5.72
CA LEU A 23 -27.52 -21.19 5.48
C LEU A 23 -26.30 -21.20 4.58
N ALA A 24 -26.52 -20.97 3.29
CA ALA A 24 -25.49 -20.52 2.40
C ALA A 24 -24.88 -19.30 3.09
N LEU A 25 -23.66 -19.47 3.63
CA LEU A 25 -22.81 -18.34 3.93
C LEU A 25 -22.61 -17.68 2.57
N GLY A 26 -23.40 -16.64 2.34
CA GLY A 26 -23.19 -15.73 1.24
C GLY A 26 -21.75 -15.28 1.34
N GLY A 27 -20.92 -15.74 0.41
CA GLY A 27 -19.76 -14.98 0.04
C GLY A 27 -20.29 -13.62 -0.33
N LEU A 28 -20.13 -12.66 0.59
CA LEU A 28 -20.07 -11.27 0.21
C LEU A 28 -18.99 -11.26 -0.86
N THR A 29 -19.39 -11.18 -2.12
CA THR A 29 -18.54 -10.62 -3.15
C THR A 29 -18.33 -9.18 -2.70
N ALA A 30 -17.38 -9.01 -1.77
CA ALA A 30 -16.75 -7.75 -1.52
C ALA A 30 -16.30 -7.27 -2.90
N CYS A 31 -16.65 -6.04 -3.24
CA CYS A 31 -15.85 -5.30 -4.22
C CYS A 31 -14.44 -5.29 -3.61
N GLY A 32 -13.64 -6.28 -3.98
CA GLY A 32 -12.36 -6.56 -3.35
C GLY A 32 -11.34 -5.64 -3.98
N SER A 33 -11.11 -4.49 -3.35
CA SER A 33 -9.92 -3.72 -3.64
C SER A 33 -8.70 -4.57 -3.30
N GLU A 34 -7.64 -4.46 -4.09
CA GLU A 34 -6.41 -5.22 -3.85
C GLU A 34 -5.58 -4.56 -2.74
N GLU A 35 -5.40 -5.25 -1.62
CA GLU A 35 -4.61 -4.79 -0.48
C GLU A 35 -3.10 -5.05 -0.70
N PRO A 36 -2.23 -4.06 -0.46
CA PRO A 36 -0.79 -4.26 -0.57
C PRO A 36 -0.24 -5.16 0.53
N LYS A 37 0.77 -5.96 0.19
CA LYS A 37 1.59 -6.72 1.14
C LYS A 37 2.85 -5.93 1.49
N THR A 38 3.27 -5.96 2.75
CA THR A 38 4.52 -5.30 3.18
C THR A 38 5.73 -6.17 2.86
N GLU A 39 6.71 -5.61 2.17
CA GLU A 39 8.06 -6.16 2.03
C GLU A 39 9.05 -5.19 2.70
N LYS A 40 9.73 -5.64 3.75
CA LYS A 40 10.72 -4.81 4.46
C LYS A 40 11.97 -4.56 3.62
N ALA A 41 12.55 -3.37 3.74
CA ALA A 41 13.87 -3.06 3.19
C ALA A 41 14.93 -3.96 3.83
N GLY A 42 15.27 -5.06 3.16
CA GLY A 42 16.26 -6.02 3.62
C GLY A 42 17.68 -5.47 3.55
N SER A 43 18.30 -5.27 4.72
CA SER A 43 19.76 -5.20 4.84
C SER A 43 20.36 -6.49 4.28
N ALA A 44 21.18 -6.39 3.25
CA ALA A 44 21.92 -7.53 2.73
C ALA A 44 22.83 -8.09 3.85
N ALA A 45 22.37 -9.16 4.51
CA ALA A 45 23.12 -9.84 5.53
C ALA A 45 24.29 -10.61 4.89
N GLN A 46 25.49 -10.06 5.01
CA GLN A 46 26.73 -10.83 5.03
C GLN A 46 27.20 -10.90 6.48
N GLY A 47 27.18 -12.10 7.04
CA GLY A 47 27.33 -12.34 8.48
C GLY A 47 28.71 -12.05 9.05
N GLY A 48 28.72 -11.82 10.37
CA GLY A 48 29.87 -12.09 11.23
C GLY A 48 30.16 -11.05 12.33
N GLY A 49 29.53 -11.21 13.50
CA GLY A 49 30.24 -11.05 14.78
C GLY A 49 29.94 -9.83 15.67
N SER A 50 29.31 -10.15 16.81
CA SER A 50 29.44 -9.51 18.14
C SER A 50 28.97 -8.07 18.36
N GLY A 51 27.72 -7.97 18.83
CA GLY A 51 27.41 -7.45 20.16
C GLY A 51 27.29 -5.94 20.34
N LYS A 52 26.06 -5.46 20.56
CA LYS A 52 25.61 -4.80 21.78
C LYS A 52 24.10 -4.52 21.70
N ASP A 53 23.36 -4.93 22.73
CA ASP A 53 21.96 -4.61 22.94
C ASP A 53 21.66 -3.14 22.64
N SER A 54 20.72 -2.93 21.75
CA SER A 54 19.82 -1.78 21.76
C SER A 54 18.51 -2.32 21.24
N GLU A 55 17.66 -2.68 22.21
CA GLU A 55 16.27 -3.09 22.04
C GLU A 55 15.55 -1.97 21.30
N LYS A 56 15.57 -2.03 19.96
CA LYS A 56 14.67 -1.25 19.12
C LYS A 56 13.33 -1.97 19.25
N GLU A 57 12.47 -1.39 20.08
CA GLU A 57 11.07 -1.76 20.24
C GLU A 57 10.46 -1.93 18.85
N GLU A 58 10.37 -3.17 18.39
CA GLU A 58 9.63 -3.55 17.20
C GLU A 58 8.17 -3.32 17.52
N ALA A 59 7.64 -2.19 17.05
CA ALA A 59 6.20 -1.98 16.97
C ALA A 59 5.60 -3.18 16.22
N PRO A 60 4.50 -3.78 16.73
CA PRO A 60 3.98 -5.01 16.19
C PRO A 60 3.52 -4.81 14.75
N GLU A 61 3.99 -5.68 13.85
CA GLU A 61 3.52 -5.80 12.47
C GLU A 61 2.04 -6.23 12.46
N GLY A 62 1.16 -5.23 12.46
CA GLY A 62 -0.24 -5.38 12.12
C GLY A 62 -0.42 -5.18 10.62
N GLN A 63 -1.07 -6.14 9.98
CA GLN A 63 -1.74 -5.94 8.69
C GLN A 63 -2.67 -4.73 8.86
N GLY A 64 -2.30 -3.57 8.30
CA GLY A 64 -2.99 -2.28 8.45
C GLY A 64 -2.19 -1.12 9.08
N GLY A 65 -0.90 -1.28 9.37
CA GLY A 65 -0.02 -0.20 9.86
C GLY A 65 0.73 0.56 8.75
N ALA A 66 1.17 1.78 9.03
CA ALA A 66 2.02 2.55 8.13
C ALA A 66 3.41 1.90 7.95
N LEU A 67 3.91 1.91 6.73
CA LEU A 67 5.23 1.42 6.32
C LEU A 67 6.35 2.34 6.79
N ALA A 68 7.54 1.79 7.04
CA ALA A 68 8.72 2.60 7.36
C ALA A 68 9.38 3.12 6.06
N PRO A 69 10.24 4.15 6.13
CA PRO A 69 10.99 4.62 4.96
C PRO A 69 11.75 3.49 4.27
N GLY A 70 11.63 3.42 2.95
CA GLY A 70 12.28 2.40 2.12
C GLY A 70 11.59 1.05 2.10
N ASP A 71 10.59 0.79 2.97
CA ASP A 71 9.77 -0.40 2.86
C ASP A 71 8.90 -0.35 1.60
N THR A 72 8.56 -1.52 1.09
CA THR A 72 7.85 -1.69 -0.18
C THR A 72 6.43 -2.19 0.07
N ALA A 73 5.45 -1.51 -0.53
CA ALA A 73 4.10 -2.00 -0.72
C ALA A 73 4.06 -2.86 -1.99
N ALA A 74 3.70 -4.13 -1.87
CA ALA A 74 3.64 -5.09 -2.97
C ALA A 74 2.19 -5.43 -3.32
N TYR A 75 1.80 -5.05 -4.53
CA TYR A 75 0.56 -5.38 -5.23
C TYR A 75 0.83 -6.59 -6.15
N ASP A 76 -0.20 -7.14 -6.80
CA ASP A 76 -0.03 -8.33 -7.63
C ASP A 76 0.80 -8.04 -8.90
N ASP A 77 0.71 -6.83 -9.46
CA ASP A 77 1.41 -6.41 -10.68
C ASP A 77 2.38 -5.22 -10.47
N LEU A 78 2.43 -4.66 -9.27
CA LEU A 78 3.18 -3.45 -8.97
C LEU A 78 3.87 -3.51 -7.60
N LYS A 79 5.00 -2.83 -7.46
CA LYS A 79 5.59 -2.50 -6.16
C LYS A 79 5.77 -1.00 -6.03
N ALA A 80 5.40 -0.44 -4.90
CA ALA A 80 5.61 0.97 -4.56
C ALA A 80 6.57 1.10 -3.38
N THR A 81 7.46 2.09 -3.40
CA THR A 81 8.41 2.35 -2.33
C THR A 81 8.58 3.85 -2.16
N VAL A 82 8.59 4.33 -0.92
CA VAL A 82 8.80 5.74 -0.58
C VAL A 82 10.11 5.86 0.19
N SER A 83 10.98 6.79 -0.21
CA SER A 83 12.24 7.06 0.48
C SER A 83 12.02 7.68 1.86
N GLU A 84 13.11 7.86 2.61
CA GLU A 84 13.15 8.84 3.70
C GLU A 84 12.76 10.24 3.19
N ALA A 85 12.14 11.03 4.07
CA ALA A 85 11.91 12.45 3.83
C ALA A 85 13.23 13.22 4.03
N SER A 86 13.47 14.22 3.18
CA SER A 86 14.66 15.07 3.30
C SER A 86 14.31 16.54 3.03
N PRO A 87 15.06 17.51 3.59
CA PRO A 87 14.79 18.92 3.34
C PRO A 87 14.81 19.25 1.85
N TYR A 88 13.81 19.96 1.37
CA TYR A 88 13.70 20.36 -0.03
C TYR A 88 14.12 21.81 -0.23
N ALA A 89 14.96 22.07 -1.23
CA ALA A 89 15.34 23.43 -1.62
C ALA A 89 14.34 23.95 -2.65
N ILE A 90 13.38 24.75 -2.19
CA ILE A 90 12.31 25.28 -3.03
C ILE A 90 12.84 26.33 -4.02
N ASP A 91 12.22 26.42 -5.20
CA ASP A 91 12.45 27.51 -6.14
C ASP A 91 12.12 28.87 -5.49
N GLU A 92 12.97 29.89 -5.71
CA GLU A 92 12.81 31.24 -5.16
C GLU A 92 11.47 31.91 -5.55
N MET A 93 10.81 31.43 -6.61
CA MET A 93 9.52 31.93 -7.06
C MET A 93 8.32 31.39 -6.26
N VAL A 94 8.51 30.37 -5.41
CA VAL A 94 7.42 29.80 -4.61
C VAL A 94 7.48 30.34 -3.19
N GLU A 95 6.35 30.90 -2.73
CA GLU A 95 6.23 31.38 -1.36
C GLU A 95 6.05 30.20 -0.40
N VAL A 96 6.91 30.13 0.62
CA VAL A 96 6.77 29.15 1.70
C VAL A 96 5.76 29.68 2.73
N PRO A 97 4.69 28.94 3.05
CA PRO A 97 3.75 29.33 4.09
C PRO A 97 4.46 29.59 5.43
N ALA A 98 4.01 30.61 6.15
CA ALA A 98 4.59 30.94 7.45
C ALA A 98 4.52 29.73 8.41
N GLY A 99 5.62 29.44 9.10
CA GLY A 99 5.72 28.32 10.03
C GLY A 99 5.73 26.94 9.38
N HIS A 100 6.07 26.86 8.08
CA HIS A 100 6.23 25.60 7.36
C HIS A 100 7.63 25.45 6.80
N LYS A 101 8.06 24.20 6.60
CA LYS A 101 9.30 23.81 5.95
C LYS A 101 9.03 22.82 4.82
N PRO A 102 9.73 22.97 3.68
CA PRO A 102 9.61 22.06 2.57
C PRO A 102 10.42 20.76 2.79
N PHE A 103 9.79 19.61 2.55
CA PHE A 103 10.44 18.29 2.56
C PHE A 103 10.13 17.54 1.27
N GLU A 104 11.12 16.86 0.70
CA GLU A 104 10.96 15.98 -0.47
C GLU A 104 11.00 14.50 -0.08
N VAL A 105 10.26 13.71 -0.86
CA VAL A 105 10.29 12.25 -0.87
C VAL A 105 10.45 11.76 -2.30
N THR A 106 11.06 10.60 -2.46
CA THR A 106 11.16 9.91 -3.75
C THR A 106 10.25 8.70 -3.73
N VAL A 107 9.36 8.60 -4.71
CA VAL A 107 8.51 7.43 -4.92
C VAL A 107 9.05 6.62 -6.09
N THR A 108 9.21 5.32 -5.90
CA THR A 108 9.58 4.36 -6.94
C THR A 108 8.43 3.38 -7.16
N LEU A 109 8.01 3.26 -8.42
CA LEU A 109 7.04 2.28 -8.87
C LEU A 109 7.76 1.25 -9.74
N GLU A 110 7.67 -0.03 -9.40
CA GLU A 110 8.22 -1.14 -10.17
C GLU A 110 7.09 -2.00 -10.73
N ASN A 111 7.05 -2.11 -12.06
CA ASN A 111 6.10 -2.99 -12.75
C ASN A 111 6.63 -4.43 -12.70
N VAL A 112 6.04 -5.26 -11.83
CA VAL A 112 6.37 -6.68 -11.68
C VAL A 112 5.43 -7.59 -12.46
N GLY A 113 4.39 -7.03 -13.08
CA GLY A 113 3.48 -7.73 -13.97
C GLY A 113 4.02 -7.91 -15.40
N ASP A 114 3.22 -8.60 -16.21
CA ASP A 114 3.56 -8.92 -17.61
C ASP A 114 3.03 -7.91 -18.63
N ALA A 115 2.19 -6.96 -18.20
CA ALA A 115 1.60 -5.92 -19.02
C ALA A 115 2.32 -4.57 -18.87
N LYS A 116 2.09 -3.64 -19.79
CA LYS A 116 2.55 -2.25 -19.65
C LYS A 116 1.69 -1.54 -18.58
N PHE A 117 2.33 -0.78 -17.71
CA PHE A 117 1.68 0.00 -16.66
C PHE A 117 1.75 1.50 -16.98
N ASP A 118 0.62 2.20 -16.86
CA ASP A 118 0.55 3.66 -16.95
C ASP A 118 0.46 4.25 -15.52
N PRO A 119 1.53 4.92 -15.03
CA PRO A 119 1.57 5.45 -13.67
C PRO A 119 0.88 6.81 -13.52
N THR A 120 0.32 7.40 -14.59
CA THR A 120 -0.15 8.80 -14.61
C THR A 120 -1.21 9.09 -13.54
N MET A 121 -2.00 8.09 -13.14
CA MET A 121 -3.04 8.21 -12.12
C MET A 121 -2.54 7.90 -10.70
N THR A 122 -1.22 7.81 -10.51
CA THR A 122 -0.64 7.70 -9.16
C THR A 122 -0.75 9.05 -8.45
N LEU A 123 -1.37 9.06 -7.27
CA LEU A 123 -1.58 10.26 -6.46
C LEU A 123 -0.89 10.11 -5.11
N LEU A 124 -0.42 11.23 -4.56
CA LEU A 124 0.10 11.30 -3.20
C LEU A 124 -0.75 12.24 -2.37
N MET A 125 -0.97 11.85 -1.12
CA MET A 125 -1.59 12.68 -0.09
C MET A 125 -0.69 12.63 1.14
N ALA A 126 -0.50 13.76 1.83
CA ALA A 126 0.39 13.81 2.98
C ALA A 126 -0.24 14.47 4.20
N ARG A 127 0.10 13.97 5.38
CA ARG A 127 -0.26 14.53 6.68
C ARG A 127 0.96 14.60 7.59
N ALA A 128 1.05 15.63 8.43
CA ALA A 128 2.21 15.90 9.25
C ALA A 128 1.87 16.05 10.74
N GLY A 129 2.76 15.51 11.57
CA GLY A 129 2.68 15.58 13.02
C GLY A 129 1.59 14.70 13.65
N GLU A 130 1.54 14.70 14.98
CA GLU A 130 0.63 13.84 15.76
C GLU A 130 -0.85 14.13 15.51
N GLU A 131 -1.19 15.38 15.16
CA GLU A 131 -2.56 15.79 14.85
C GLU A 131 -2.98 15.44 13.40
N GLY A 132 -2.04 14.97 12.57
CA GLY A 132 -2.31 14.59 11.17
C GLY A 132 -2.74 15.77 10.30
N ASN A 133 -2.13 16.95 10.49
CA ASN A 133 -2.44 18.14 9.71
C ASN A 133 -2.09 17.91 8.24
N GLU A 134 -2.95 18.32 7.32
CA GLU A 134 -2.68 18.20 5.88
C GLU A 134 -1.36 18.91 5.52
N ALA A 135 -0.50 18.20 4.80
CA ALA A 135 0.74 18.73 4.26
C ALA A 135 0.55 18.93 2.75
N GLU A 136 0.47 20.20 2.34
CA GLU A 136 0.19 20.58 0.95
C GLU A 136 1.37 20.21 0.04
N GLU A 137 1.08 19.61 -1.12
CA GLU A 137 2.10 19.30 -2.13
C GLU A 137 2.66 20.59 -2.76
N ILE A 138 3.97 20.61 -2.94
CA ILE A 138 4.70 21.69 -3.59
C ILE A 138 4.75 21.41 -5.09
N PHE A 139 4.31 22.40 -5.87
CA PHE A 139 4.43 22.40 -7.33
C PHE A 139 5.38 23.51 -7.76
N ASP A 140 6.49 23.15 -8.40
CA ASP A 140 7.47 24.10 -8.92
C ASP A 140 8.15 23.59 -10.21
N GLY A 141 9.26 24.19 -10.62
CA GLY A 141 10.00 23.78 -11.81
C GLY A 141 10.72 22.43 -11.71
N GLN A 142 10.82 21.84 -10.50
CA GLN A 142 11.57 20.63 -10.19
C GLN A 142 10.69 19.49 -9.66
N VAL A 143 9.57 19.79 -8.98
CA VAL A 143 8.61 18.83 -8.42
C VAL A 143 7.15 19.17 -8.79
N GLY A 144 6.23 18.22 -8.57
CA GLY A 144 4.79 18.40 -8.85
C GLY A 144 4.33 18.00 -10.26
N GLY A 145 5.23 17.45 -11.08
CA GLY A 145 4.89 16.92 -12.42
C GLY A 145 4.20 15.56 -12.41
N GLY A 146 4.21 14.85 -11.28
CA GLY A 146 3.71 13.48 -11.16
C GLY A 146 4.46 12.48 -12.05
N PHE A 147 3.91 11.28 -12.18
CA PHE A 147 4.42 10.27 -13.09
C PHE A 147 3.85 10.45 -14.50
N THR A 148 4.63 10.11 -15.53
CA THR A 148 4.19 10.17 -16.93
C THR A 148 4.73 8.99 -17.73
N GLY A 149 4.10 8.74 -18.88
CA GLY A 149 4.55 7.75 -19.86
C GLY A 149 4.10 6.33 -19.51
N THR A 150 4.94 5.34 -19.82
CA THR A 150 4.57 3.93 -19.63
C THR A 150 5.75 3.14 -19.08
N VAL A 151 5.49 2.35 -18.05
CA VAL A 151 6.45 1.46 -17.41
C VAL A 151 6.31 0.05 -18.00
N LEU A 152 7.37 -0.44 -18.66
CA LEU A 152 7.40 -1.80 -19.21
C LEU A 152 7.55 -2.85 -18.10
N PRO A 153 7.16 -4.11 -18.35
CA PRO A 153 7.44 -5.23 -17.45
C PRO A 153 8.89 -5.27 -16.97
N GLY A 154 9.08 -5.44 -15.66
CA GLY A 154 10.38 -5.47 -14.98
C GLY A 154 11.14 -4.14 -14.97
N LYS A 155 10.47 -3.01 -15.28
CA LYS A 155 11.06 -1.66 -15.23
C LYS A 155 10.48 -0.84 -14.09
N LYS A 156 11.21 0.23 -13.75
CA LYS A 156 10.86 1.17 -12.69
C LYS A 156 10.58 2.55 -13.27
N ALA A 157 9.64 3.26 -12.68
CA ALA A 157 9.53 4.70 -12.74
C ALA A 157 9.89 5.28 -11.37
N THR A 158 10.47 6.48 -11.35
CA THR A 158 10.84 7.15 -10.10
C THR A 158 10.57 8.63 -10.23
N GLN A 159 9.92 9.20 -9.22
CA GLN A 159 9.53 10.60 -9.23
C GLN A 159 9.70 11.22 -7.84
N LYS A 160 10.08 12.50 -7.82
CA LYS A 160 10.15 13.31 -6.60
C LYS A 160 8.85 14.07 -6.39
N PHE A 161 8.46 14.14 -5.13
CA PHE A 161 7.34 14.92 -4.62
C PHE A 161 7.84 15.70 -3.40
N ALA A 162 7.28 16.87 -3.15
CA ALA A 162 7.63 17.64 -1.96
C ALA A 162 6.38 18.22 -1.32
N PHE A 163 6.45 18.49 -0.02
CA PHE A 163 5.33 18.93 0.79
C PHE A 163 5.74 20.05 1.73
N PHE A 164 4.82 20.97 1.99
CA PHE A 164 4.93 21.92 3.09
C PHE A 164 4.54 21.25 4.40
N VAL A 165 5.49 21.18 5.33
CA VAL A 165 5.32 20.55 6.64
C VAL A 165 5.32 21.62 7.74
N PRO A 166 4.34 21.63 8.66
CA PRO A 166 4.36 22.52 9.81
C PRO A 166 5.65 22.39 10.65
N ASP A 167 6.17 23.52 11.12
CA ASP A 167 7.33 23.55 12.00
C ASP A 167 7.10 22.73 13.27
N GLY A 168 8.08 21.90 13.60
CA GLY A 168 8.06 21.08 14.82
C GLY A 168 7.40 19.71 14.67
N ALA A 169 6.73 19.43 13.54
CA ALA A 169 6.28 18.09 13.20
C ALA A 169 7.42 17.06 13.28
N LYS A 170 7.12 15.84 13.72
CA LYS A 170 8.10 14.75 13.91
C LYS A 170 8.01 13.67 12.85
N ASN A 171 6.91 13.65 12.12
CA ASN A 171 6.63 12.70 11.06
C ASN A 171 5.86 13.38 9.93
N LEU A 172 6.05 12.81 8.73
CA LEU A 172 5.25 13.03 7.55
C LEU A 172 4.69 11.68 7.12
N ASP A 173 3.38 11.52 7.21
CA ASP A 173 2.66 10.35 6.73
C ASP A 173 2.28 10.57 5.27
N VAL A 174 2.82 9.75 4.36
CA VAL A 174 2.59 9.81 2.92
C VAL A 174 1.75 8.63 2.49
N GLU A 175 0.56 8.90 1.98
CA GLU A 175 -0.33 7.92 1.36
C GLU A 175 -0.13 7.95 -0.16
N VAL A 176 0.05 6.77 -0.77
CA VAL A 176 0.21 6.60 -2.21
C VAL A 176 -0.95 5.77 -2.74
N VAL A 177 -1.72 6.39 -3.64
CA VAL A 177 -2.71 5.71 -4.46
C VAL A 177 -2.04 5.34 -5.77
N VAL A 178 -2.03 4.06 -6.13
CA VAL A 178 -1.33 3.57 -7.33
C VAL A 178 -2.29 3.28 -8.48
N GLY A 179 -2.04 3.89 -9.65
CA GLY A 179 -2.66 3.49 -10.91
C GLY A 179 -4.19 3.65 -10.97
N ASP A 180 -4.94 2.58 -10.78
CA ASP A 180 -6.32 2.41 -11.25
C ASP A 180 -7.42 2.61 -10.19
N PHE A 181 -7.07 3.04 -8.97
CA PHE A 181 -7.99 3.20 -7.82
C PHE A 181 -8.70 1.90 -7.36
N GLU A 182 -8.41 0.75 -7.97
CA GLU A 182 -8.90 -0.56 -7.52
C GLU A 182 -7.99 -1.17 -6.45
N LYS A 183 -6.79 -0.61 -6.29
CA LYS A 183 -5.81 -0.99 -5.27
C LYS A 183 -5.98 -0.11 -4.03
N GLU A 184 -5.97 -0.72 -2.85
CA GLU A 184 -5.98 0.03 -1.60
C GLU A 184 -4.69 0.88 -1.50
N PRO A 185 -4.78 2.13 -1.02
CA PRO A 185 -3.62 2.97 -0.82
C PRO A 185 -2.66 2.35 0.19
N ALA A 186 -1.37 2.57 -0.02
CA ALA A 186 -0.34 2.27 0.98
C ALA A 186 0.10 3.56 1.66
N THR A 187 0.35 3.51 2.96
CA THR A 187 0.82 4.67 3.74
C THR A 187 2.20 4.40 4.31
N TRP A 188 3.09 5.38 4.23
CA TRP A 188 4.40 5.40 4.88
C TRP A 188 4.44 6.46 5.96
N SER A 189 4.99 6.16 7.13
CA SER A 189 5.26 7.17 8.17
C SER A 189 6.74 7.50 8.18
N LEU A 190 7.09 8.72 7.78
CA LEU A 190 8.46 9.17 7.55
C LEU A 190 8.94 10.08 8.69
N PRO A 191 10.03 9.75 9.40
CA PRO A 191 10.63 10.66 10.38
C PRO A 191 11.17 11.95 9.72
N LEU A 192 11.12 13.08 10.45
CA LEU A 192 11.58 14.41 10.01
C LEU A 192 12.70 15.01 10.90
#